data_AF-A0A5Q4SZ97-F1
#
_entry.id   AF-A0A5Q4SZ97-F1
#
_cell.length_a   1.000
_cell.length_b   1.000
_cell.length_c   1.000
_cell.angle_alpha   90.00
_cell.angle_beta   90.00
_cell.angle_gamma   90.00
#
_symmetry.space_group_name_H-M   'P 1'
#
loop_
_entity.id
_entity.type
_entity.pdbx_description
1 polymer ?
#
loop_
_entity_poly.entity_id
_entity_poly.type
_entity_poly.pdbx_seq_one_letter_code
_entity_poly.pdbx_strand_id
1 'polypeptide(L)'
;MTAESAAAEYRHEALVMLGRSEDAQAEARKAYATELAKPWFQALPDSDDAQRAATEAAAKAQTRTAEHLLAVRLEQLHTQARPTPVRPAPWTQRLPDLAARPLDGEALEVIA
;
A
#
# COMPACT_ATOMS: atom_id res chain seq x y z
N MET A 1 -20.76 -5.11 -5.57
CA MET A 1 -19.34 -4.71 -5.39
C MET A 1 -18.70 -5.69 -4.43
N THR A 2 -17.60 -6.33 -4.80
CA THR A 2 -16.87 -7.24 -3.91
C THR A 2 -15.88 -6.43 -3.06
N ALA A 3 -15.45 -7.00 -1.93
CA ALA A 3 -14.44 -6.36 -1.08
C ALA A 3 -13.11 -6.14 -1.83
N GLU A 4 -12.74 -7.06 -2.72
CA GLU A 4 -11.51 -6.97 -3.53
C GLU A 4 -11.56 -5.81 -4.53
N SER A 5 -12.70 -5.60 -5.21
CA SER A 5 -12.86 -4.47 -6.14
C SER A 5 -12.78 -3.14 -5.41
N ALA A 6 -13.44 -3.01 -4.25
CA ALA A 6 -13.37 -1.79 -3.45
C ALA A 6 -11.93 -1.51 -2.97
N ALA A 7 -11.21 -2.54 -2.52
CA ALA A 7 -9.82 -2.39 -2.10
C ALA A 7 -8.89 -1.96 -3.25
N ALA A 8 -9.12 -2.48 -4.47
CA ALA A 8 -8.38 -2.07 -5.65
C ALA A 8 -8.64 -0.60 -6.02
N GLU A 9 -9.89 -0.14 -5.93
CA GLU A 9 -10.26 1.26 -6.16
C GLU A 9 -9.59 2.19 -5.15
N TYR A 10 -9.69 1.88 -3.85
CA TYR A 10 -9.01 2.67 -2.81
C TYR A 10 -7.50 2.69 -2.99
N ARG A 11 -6.89 1.57 -3.38
CA ARG A 11 -5.46 1.52 -3.69
C ARG A 11 -5.12 2.44 -4.86
N HIS A 12 -5.89 2.40 -5.93
CA HIS A 12 -5.68 3.26 -7.09
C HIS A 12 -5.76 4.75 -6.70
N GLU A 13 -6.81 5.14 -5.97
CA GLU A 13 -6.99 6.51 -5.53
C GLU A 13 -5.88 6.98 -4.58
N ALA A 14 -5.45 6.12 -3.66
CA ALA A 14 -4.32 6.38 -2.78
C ALA A 14 -3.01 6.60 -3.56
N LEU A 15 -2.74 5.79 -4.60
CA LEU A 15 -1.56 5.97 -5.45
C LEU A 15 -1.63 7.28 -6.25
N VAL A 16 -2.79 7.67 -6.77
CA VAL A 16 -2.98 8.97 -7.44
C VAL A 16 -2.66 10.12 -6.50
N MET A 17 -3.17 10.07 -5.27
CA MET A 17 -2.92 11.10 -4.25
C MET A 17 -1.45 11.13 -3.82
N LEU A 18 -0.84 9.97 -3.59
CA LEU A 18 0.57 9.84 -3.21
C LEU A 18 1.52 10.25 -4.33
N GLY A 19 1.18 10.03 -5.59
CA GLY A 19 1.96 10.52 -6.74
C GLY A 19 2.03 12.05 -6.81
N ARG A 20 1.09 12.75 -6.18
CA ARG A 20 1.07 14.21 -6.05
C ARG A 20 1.79 14.72 -4.80
N SER A 21 2.22 13.83 -3.91
CA SER A 21 2.99 14.22 -2.72
C SER A 21 4.34 14.83 -3.10
N GLU A 22 4.88 15.67 -2.21
CA GLU A 22 6.18 16.31 -2.42
C GLU A 22 7.31 15.29 -2.61
N ASP A 23 7.33 14.22 -1.82
CA ASP A 23 8.33 13.14 -1.93
C ASP A 23 8.31 12.48 -3.32
N ALA A 24 7.11 12.12 -3.81
CA ALA A 24 6.99 11.49 -5.13
C ALA A 24 7.36 12.46 -6.27
N GLN A 25 7.01 13.74 -6.13
CA GLN A 25 7.38 14.78 -7.10
C GLN A 25 8.88 15.09 -7.07
N ALA A 26 9.51 15.09 -5.90
CA ALA A 26 10.94 15.31 -5.74
C ALA A 26 11.75 14.19 -6.41
N GLU A 27 11.37 12.93 -6.19
CA GLU A 27 12.01 11.79 -6.86
C GLU A 27 11.77 11.82 -8.38
N ALA A 28 10.58 12.23 -8.83
CA ALA A 28 10.30 12.41 -10.26
C ALA A 28 11.22 13.47 -10.89
N ARG A 29 11.36 14.65 -10.26
CA ARG A 29 12.26 15.73 -10.73
C ARG A 29 13.72 15.29 -10.77
N LYS A 30 14.15 14.54 -9.75
CA LYS A 30 15.51 14.00 -9.68
C LYS A 30 15.76 12.99 -10.80
N ALA A 31 14.82 12.08 -11.06
CA ALA A 31 14.91 11.12 -12.15
C ALA A 31 14.94 11.82 -13.52
N TYR A 32 14.07 12.81 -13.72
CA TYR A 32 14.05 13.65 -14.92
C TYR A 32 15.42 14.31 -15.18
N ALA A 33 15.96 15.01 -14.18
CA ALA A 33 17.25 15.69 -14.29
C ALA A 33 18.40 14.69 -14.53
N THR A 34 18.32 13.51 -13.90
CA THR A 34 19.32 12.44 -14.08
C THR A 34 19.30 11.89 -15.50
N GLU A 35 18.12 11.69 -16.10
CA GLU A 35 18.01 11.26 -17.48
C GLU A 35 18.55 12.30 -18.46
N LEU A 36 18.20 13.58 -18.28
CA LEU A 36 18.73 14.65 -19.14
C LEU A 36 20.24 14.82 -19.02
N ALA A 37 20.82 14.52 -17.86
CA ALA A 37 22.26 14.60 -17.64
C ALA A 37 23.05 13.49 -18.37
N LYS A 38 22.39 12.51 -18.99
CA LYS A 38 23.08 11.39 -19.65
C LYS A 38 23.92 11.83 -20.84
N PRO A 39 25.13 11.28 -21.03
CA PRO A 39 26.07 11.73 -22.06
C PRO A 39 25.51 11.76 -23.49
N TRP A 40 24.65 10.80 -23.85
CA TRP A 40 24.06 10.72 -25.18
C TRP A 40 22.94 11.75 -25.44
N PHE A 41 22.42 12.40 -24.40
CA PHE A 41 21.49 13.53 -24.52
C PHE A 41 22.17 14.89 -24.39
N GLN A 42 23.43 14.94 -23.94
CA GLN A 42 24.17 16.21 -23.78
C GLN A 42 24.35 16.98 -25.10
N ALA A 43 24.42 16.29 -26.23
CA ALA A 43 24.55 16.93 -27.54
C ALA A 43 23.23 17.52 -28.07
N LEU A 44 22.09 16.98 -27.62
CA LEU A 44 20.74 17.37 -28.06
C LEU A 44 19.74 17.24 -26.89
N PRO A 45 19.86 18.08 -25.85
CA PRO A 45 19.05 17.97 -24.63
C PRO A 45 17.57 18.29 -24.87
N ASP A 46 17.28 19.09 -25.89
CA ASP A 46 15.92 19.48 -26.28
C ASP A 46 15.32 18.56 -27.35
N SER A 47 15.99 17.46 -27.70
CA SER A 47 15.43 16.47 -28.62
C SER A 47 14.19 15.80 -28.04
N ASP A 48 13.22 15.48 -28.90
CA ASP A 48 12.02 14.76 -28.51
C ASP A 48 12.34 13.45 -27.78
N ASP A 49 13.43 12.78 -28.17
CA ASP A 49 13.86 11.53 -27.54
C ASP A 49 14.41 11.75 -26.13
N ALA A 50 15.20 12.80 -25.91
CA ALA A 50 15.67 13.18 -24.58
C ALA A 50 14.50 13.55 -23.66
N GLN A 51 13.57 14.35 -24.17
CA GLN A 51 12.39 14.80 -23.42
C GLN A 51 11.47 13.64 -23.07
N ARG A 52 11.25 12.71 -24.02
CA ARG A 52 10.44 11.51 -23.78
C ARG A 52 11.08 10.60 -22.74
N ALA A 53 12.37 10.29 -22.88
CA ALA A 53 13.09 9.44 -21.94
C ALA A 53 13.08 10.01 -20.52
N ALA A 54 13.35 11.32 -20.38
CA ALA A 54 13.33 11.98 -19.08
C ALA A 54 11.92 12.00 -18.46
N THR A 55 10.88 12.25 -19.26
CA THR A 55 9.48 12.23 -18.80
C THR A 55 9.05 10.83 -18.35
N GLU A 56 9.40 9.79 -19.11
CA GLU A 56 9.11 8.40 -18.75
C GLU A 56 9.80 7.98 -17.45
N ALA A 57 11.08 8.35 -17.28
CA ALA A 57 11.80 8.07 -16.04
C ALA A 57 11.20 8.81 -14.84
N ALA A 58 10.80 10.07 -15.02
CA ALA A 58 10.12 10.85 -13.99
C ALA A 58 8.81 10.18 -13.55
N ALA A 59 7.97 9.78 -14.51
CA ALA A 59 6.72 9.08 -14.25
C ALA A 59 6.95 7.75 -13.53
N LYS A 60 7.95 6.96 -13.95
CA LYS A 60 8.31 5.71 -13.30
C LYS A 60 8.79 5.91 -11.87
N ALA A 61 9.63 6.91 -11.64
CA ALA A 61 10.13 7.25 -10.30
C ALA A 61 9.01 7.74 -9.38
N GLN A 62 8.09 8.56 -9.90
CA GLN A 62 6.89 9.00 -9.18
C GLN A 62 6.05 7.80 -8.72
N THR A 63 5.70 6.90 -9.65
CA THR A 63 4.89 5.71 -9.35
C THR A 63 5.56 4.83 -8.31
N ARG A 64 6.85 4.53 -8.47
CA ARG A 64 7.61 3.72 -7.51
C ARG A 64 7.59 4.34 -6.11
N THR A 65 7.74 5.66 -6.03
CA THR A 65 7.76 6.39 -4.76
C THR A 65 6.38 6.39 -4.12
N ALA A 66 5.32 6.60 -4.90
CA ALA A 66 3.95 6.52 -4.40
C ALA A 66 3.62 5.11 -3.85
N GLU A 67 4.04 4.05 -4.55
CA GLU A 67 3.87 2.67 -4.09
C GLU A 67 4.65 2.40 -2.79
N HIS A 68 5.89 2.90 -2.69
CA HIS A 68 6.69 2.79 -1.49
C HIS A 68 6.02 3.49 -0.29
N LEU A 69 5.55 4.73 -0.48
CA LEU A 69 4.85 5.48 0.57
C LEU A 69 3.56 4.77 1.01
N LEU A 70 2.82 4.18 0.07
CA LEU A 70 1.64 3.39 0.40
C LEU A 70 2.01 2.18 1.27
N ALA A 71 3.05 1.43 0.88
CA ALA A 71 3.51 0.26 1.63
C ALA A 71 3.92 0.64 3.07
N VAL A 72 4.68 1.73 3.23
CA VAL A 72 5.11 2.24 4.55
C VAL A 72 3.90 2.61 5.42
N ARG A 73 2.91 3.31 4.87
CA ARG A 73 1.69 3.68 5.62
C ARG A 73 0.88 2.47 6.04
N LEU A 74 0.74 1.47 5.18
CA LEU A 74 0.04 0.22 5.51
C LEU A 74 0.77 -0.55 6.61
N GLU A 75 2.09 -0.60 6.59
CA GLU A 75 2.88 -1.22 7.67
C GLU A 75 2.72 -0.49 9.00
N GLN A 76 2.74 0.85 8.99
CA GLN A 76 2.47 1.66 10.18
C GLN A 76 1.08 1.38 10.75
N LEU A 77 0.06 1.32 9.89
CA LEU A 77 -1.30 0.98 10.30
C LEU A 77 -1.41 -0.43 10.86
N HIS A 78 -0.78 -1.43 10.23
CA HIS A 78 -0.74 -2.79 10.76
C HIS A 78 -0.05 -2.87 12.13
N THR A 79 0.99 -2.07 12.34
CA THR A 79 1.70 -1.99 13.62
C THR A 79 0.82 -1.34 14.70
N GLN A 80 0.13 -0.25 14.38
CA GLN A 80 -0.79 0.43 15.30
C GLN A 80 -2.03 -0.42 15.64
N ALA A 81 -2.55 -1.14 14.65
CA ALA A 81 -3.74 -1.98 14.81
C ALA A 81 -3.45 -3.31 15.50
N ARG A 82 -2.17 -3.69 15.69
CA ARG A 82 -1.81 -4.95 16.35
C ARG A 82 -2.16 -4.84 17.85
N PRO A 83 -3.17 -5.58 18.35
CA PRO A 83 -3.49 -5.55 19.76
C PRO A 83 -2.32 -6.14 20.54
N THR A 84 -2.00 -5.54 21.69
CA THR A 84 -1.02 -6.08 22.63
C THR A 84 -1.38 -7.54 22.90
N PRO A 85 -0.46 -8.50 22.75
CA PRO A 85 -0.75 -9.89 23.07
C PRO A 85 -1.05 -9.97 24.57
N VAL A 86 -2.34 -10.02 24.91
CA VAL A 86 -2.78 -10.28 26.27
C VAL A 86 -2.45 -11.75 26.52
N ARG A 87 -1.53 -12.01 27.46
CA ARG A 87 -1.29 -13.38 27.92
C ARG A 87 -2.65 -13.92 28.36
N PRO A 88 -3.18 -14.98 27.73
CA PRO A 88 -4.44 -15.54 28.18
C PRO A 88 -4.29 -15.97 29.63
N ALA A 89 -5.36 -15.78 30.42
CA ALA A 89 -5.39 -16.28 31.79
C ALA A 89 -4.99 -17.78 31.81
N PRO A 90 -4.34 -18.28 32.87
CA PRO A 90 -4.05 -19.70 33.03
C PRO A 90 -5.29 -20.55 32.74
N TRP A 91 -5.09 -21.73 32.15
CA TRP A 91 -6.18 -22.63 31.74
C TRP A 91 -7.20 -22.90 32.86
N THR A 92 -6.72 -23.06 34.08
CA THR A 92 -7.51 -23.25 35.30
C THR A 92 -8.50 -22.11 35.57
N GLN A 93 -8.19 -20.88 35.16
CA GLN A 93 -9.08 -19.72 35.31
C GLN A 93 -10.06 -19.56 34.14
N ARG A 94 -9.77 -20.15 32.96
CA ARG A 94 -10.62 -20.02 31.76
C ARG A 94 -11.67 -21.13 31.63
N LEU A 95 -11.43 -22.28 32.25
CA LEU A 95 -12.32 -23.44 32.19
C LEU A 95 -13.76 -23.17 32.65
N PRO A 96 -14.01 -22.46 33.77
CA PRO A 96 -15.38 -22.20 34.22
C PRO A 96 -16.17 -21.36 33.21
N ASP A 97 -15.57 -20.30 32.67
CA ASP A 97 -16.21 -19.40 31.70
C ASP A 97 -16.48 -20.10 30.36
N LEU A 98 -15.57 -20.98 29.92
CA LEU A 98 -15.76 -21.78 28.72
C LEU A 98 -16.84 -22.85 28.89
N ALA A 99 -16.90 -23.48 30.07
CA ALA A 99 -17.93 -24.47 30.40
C ALA A 99 -19.32 -23.84 30.58
N ALA A 100 -19.39 -22.57 30.95
CA ALA A 100 -20.63 -21.81 31.07
C ALA A 100 -21.17 -21.29 29.73
N ARG A 101 -20.40 -21.40 28.64
CA ARG A 101 -20.82 -20.93 27.32
C ARG A 101 -21.87 -21.89 26.72
N PRO A 102 -23.05 -21.40 26.34
CA PRO A 102 -24.06 -22.21 25.66
C PRO A 102 -23.50 -22.83 24.38
N LEU A 103 -23.85 -24.09 24.11
CA LEU A 103 -23.40 -24.85 22.94
C LEU A 103 -24.22 -24.55 21.69
N ASP A 104 -24.97 -23.45 21.68
CA ASP A 104 -25.94 -23.07 20.66
C ASP A 104 -25.22 -22.70 19.35
N GLY A 105 -24.69 -23.72 18.68
CA GLY A 105 -24.53 -23.73 17.24
C GLY A 105 -25.93 -23.77 16.65
N GLU A 106 -26.22 -22.82 15.79
CA GLU A 106 -27.35 -22.87 14.88
C GLU A 106 -27.49 -24.31 14.37
N ALA A 107 -28.63 -24.93 14.70
CA ALA A 107 -29.08 -26.12 14.03
C ALA A 107 -29.13 -25.76 12.54
N LEU A 108 -28.22 -26.36 11.77
CA LEU A 108 -28.33 -26.42 10.32
C LEU A 108 -29.78 -26.82 10.02
N GLU A 109 -30.54 -25.89 9.44
CA GLU A 109 -31.88 -26.16 8.94
C GLU A 109 -31.77 -27.40 8.05
N VAL A 110 -32.38 -28.49 8.53
CA VAL A 110 -32.67 -29.66 7.74
C VAL A 110 -33.60 -29.19 6.63
N ILE A 111 -33.04 -28.99 5.43
CA ILE A 111 -33.82 -28.86 4.21
C ILE A 111 -34.52 -30.21 4.01
N ALA A 112 -35.84 -30.21 4.23
CA ALA A 112 -36.75 -31.30 3.87
C ALA A 112 -37.13 -31.23 2.39
#